data_AF-A0A1Q5P8S4-F1
#
_entry.id   AF-A0A1Q5P8S4-F1
#
_cell.length_a   1.000
_cell.length_b   1.000
_cell.length_c   1.000
_cell.angle_alpha   90.00
_cell.angle_beta   90.00
_cell.angle_gamma   90.00
#
_symmetry.space_group_name_H-M   'P 1'
#
loop_
_entity.id
_entity.type
_entity.pdbx_description
1 polymer ?
#
loop_
_entity_poly.entity_id
_entity_poly.type
_entity_poly.pdbx_seq_one_letter_code
_entity_poly.pdbx_strand_id
1 'polypeptide(L)'
;MREELVSRRIGDIVVMSVYGVCSSSVLGQLEIKCREESVRQTKHILIDCAYITSLHPDALRSLRSRTSEADKAGINLVLYQVQPQHVEQIKLTGLDALLHIKKDFQDAYLHCKAIEAASG
;
A
#
# COMPACT_ATOMS: atom_id res chain seq x y z
N MET A 1 -1.29 16.13 -15.12
CA MET A 1 -1.91 15.41 -13.99
C MET A 1 -0.87 15.37 -12.87
N ARG A 2 -1.21 15.73 -11.63
CA ARG A 2 -0.24 15.82 -10.52
C ARG A 2 0.00 14.44 -9.93
N GLU A 3 1.27 14.09 -9.77
CA GLU A 3 1.71 12.89 -9.04
C GLU A 3 1.86 13.26 -7.55
N GLU A 4 1.14 12.57 -6.67
CA GLU A 4 1.11 12.92 -5.24
C GLU A 4 0.74 11.72 -4.36
N LEU A 5 1.32 11.69 -3.15
CA LEU A 5 0.96 10.78 -2.08
C LEU A 5 0.32 11.56 -0.92
N VAL A 6 -0.93 11.25 -0.59
CA VAL A 6 -1.65 11.89 0.53
C VAL A 6 -1.88 10.86 1.63
N SER A 7 -1.35 11.13 2.83
CA SER A 7 -1.54 10.27 4.00
C SER A 7 -2.56 10.85 4.96
N ARG A 8 -3.45 10.00 5.48
CA ARG A 8 -4.35 10.32 6.59
C ARG A 8 -4.36 9.17 7.60
N ARG A 9 -4.67 9.47 8.86
CA ARG A 9 -4.81 8.46 9.91
C ARG A 9 -6.27 8.30 10.32
N ILE A 10 -6.71 7.06 10.48
CA ILE A 10 -8.04 6.70 10.96
C ILE A 10 -7.85 5.71 12.12
N GLY A 11 -7.85 6.25 13.35
CA GLY A 11 -7.47 5.48 14.53
C GLY A 11 -6.01 5.05 14.49
N ASP A 12 -5.78 3.75 14.51
CA ASP A 12 -4.48 3.06 14.43
C ASP A 12 -4.06 2.69 13.00
N ILE A 13 -4.95 2.90 12.02
CA ILE A 13 -4.69 2.60 10.62
C ILE A 13 -4.26 3.87 9.88
N VAL A 14 -3.21 3.75 9.08
CA VAL A 14 -2.78 4.81 8.16
C VAL A 14 -3.28 4.50 6.76
N VAL A 15 -3.89 5.48 6.11
CA VAL A 15 -4.37 5.38 4.73
C VAL A 15 -3.54 6.31 3.86
N MET A 16 -2.93 5.78 2.81
CA MET A 16 -2.12 6.52 1.84
C MET A 16 -2.78 6.43 0.47
N SER A 17 -3.22 7.58 -0.07
CA SER A 17 -3.81 7.66 -1.40
C SER A 17 -2.78 8.11 -2.42
N VAL A 18 -2.66 7.34 -3.51
CA VAL A 18 -1.73 7.59 -4.60
C VAL A 18 -2.48 8.20 -5.78
N TYR A 19 -2.04 9.39 -6.21
CA TYR A 19 -2.64 10.13 -7.31
C TYR A 19 -1.71 10.17 -8.52
N GLY A 20 -2.26 9.95 -9.71
CA GLY A 20 -1.55 10.08 -10.98
C GLY A 20 -0.66 8.87 -11.28
N VAL A 21 0.59 9.13 -11.67
CA VAL A 21 1.53 8.07 -12.06
C VAL A 21 2.20 7.50 -10.81
N CYS A 22 2.14 6.18 -10.62
CA CYS A 22 2.97 5.53 -9.61
C CYS A 22 4.39 5.38 -10.16
N SER A 23 5.19 6.43 -10.00
CA SER A 23 6.59 6.48 -10.39
C SER A 23 7.51 6.14 -9.22
N SER A 24 8.82 6.09 -9.49
CA SER A 24 9.84 5.96 -8.44
C SER A 24 9.79 7.09 -7.41
N SER A 25 9.31 8.28 -7.78
CA SER A 25 9.19 9.42 -6.85
C SER A 25 8.09 9.20 -5.81
N VAL A 26 6.88 8.83 -6.23
CA VAL A 26 5.79 8.42 -5.33
C VAL A 26 6.21 7.27 -4.42
N LEU A 27 6.95 6.28 -4.94
CA LEU A 27 7.42 5.18 -4.09
C LEU A 27 8.51 5.58 -3.10
N GLY A 28 9.33 6.56 -3.44
CA GLY A 28 10.24 7.19 -2.50
C GLY A 28 9.46 7.83 -1.35
N GLN A 29 8.40 8.58 -1.65
CA GLN A 29 7.53 9.17 -0.64
C GLN A 29 6.83 8.09 0.21
N LEU A 30 6.35 7.02 -0.42
CA LEU A 30 5.69 5.91 0.26
C LEU A 30 6.64 5.21 1.25
N GLU A 31 7.89 5.00 0.88
CA GLU A 31 8.89 4.44 1.80
C GLU A 31 9.20 5.36 2.97
N ILE A 32 9.41 6.65 2.72
CA ILE A 32 9.66 7.62 3.79
C ILE A 32 8.50 7.55 4.79
N LYS A 33 7.26 7.52 4.28
CA LYS A 33 6.06 7.38 5.12
C LYS A 33 6.01 6.04 5.85
N CYS A 34 6.26 4.92 5.20
CA CYS A 34 6.31 3.61 5.87
C CYS A 34 7.36 3.57 6.98
N ARG A 35 8.53 4.18 6.79
CA ARG A 35 9.57 4.27 7.83
C ARG A 35 9.14 5.17 8.99
N GLU A 36 8.58 6.34 8.71
CA GLU A 36 7.99 7.22 9.75
C GLU A 36 6.93 6.47 10.57
N GLU A 37 6.11 5.66 9.91
CA GLU A 37 5.04 4.89 10.53
C GLU A 37 5.54 3.66 11.30
N SER A 38 6.63 3.04 10.85
CA SER A 38 7.35 2.01 11.60
C SER A 38 7.86 2.54 12.94
N VAL A 39 8.45 3.74 12.96
CA VAL A 39 8.89 4.39 14.20
C VAL A 39 7.72 4.69 15.14
N ARG A 40 6.54 5.00 14.58
CA ARG A 40 5.29 5.22 15.33
C ARG A 40 4.60 3.91 15.77
N GLN A 41 5.18 2.76 15.46
CA GLN A 41 4.61 1.43 15.76
C GLN A 41 3.22 1.21 15.13
N THR A 42 2.97 1.85 13.98
CA THR A 42 1.75 1.61 13.20
C THR A 42 1.79 0.19 12.65
N LYS A 43 0.75 -0.59 12.92
CA LYS A 43 0.65 -2.00 12.47
C LYS A 43 0.01 -2.15 11.09
N HIS A 44 -0.74 -1.16 10.64
CA HIS A 44 -1.61 -1.28 9.47
C HIS A 44 -1.50 -0.06 8.57
N ILE A 45 -1.15 -0.31 7.31
CA ILE A 45 -1.09 0.72 6.27
C ILE A 45 -1.96 0.26 5.08
N LEU A 46 -2.95 1.07 4.74
CA LEU A 46 -3.80 0.89 3.56
C LEU A 46 -3.32 1.80 2.44
N ILE A 47 -3.12 1.24 1.26
CA ILE A 47 -2.74 1.97 0.04
C ILE A 47 -3.96 2.03 -0.88
N ASP A 48 -4.48 3.24 -1.07
CA ASP A 48 -5.58 3.54 -1.98
C ASP A 48 -5.05 3.79 -3.38
N CYS A 49 -5.45 2.92 -4.32
CA CYS A 49 -5.03 2.95 -5.71
C CYS A 49 -6.07 3.56 -6.66
N ALA A 50 -7.18 4.12 -6.16
CA ALA A 50 -8.30 4.58 -6.99
C ALA A 50 -7.90 5.62 -8.04
N TYR A 51 -6.95 6.49 -7.67
CA TYR A 51 -6.52 7.64 -8.47
C TYR A 51 -5.22 7.40 -9.24
N ILE A 52 -4.71 6.16 -9.24
CA ILE A 52 -3.57 5.79 -10.07
C ILE A 52 -4.02 5.75 -11.51
N THR A 53 -3.31 6.45 -12.39
CA THR A 53 -3.58 6.48 -13.83
C THR A 53 -2.58 5.68 -14.65
N SER A 54 -1.41 5.39 -14.08
CA SER A 54 -0.39 4.54 -14.71
C SER A 54 0.53 3.94 -13.63
N LEU A 55 0.96 2.69 -13.84
CA LEU A 55 1.97 2.02 -13.03
C LEU A 55 3.25 1.82 -13.87
N HIS A 56 4.38 2.31 -13.38
CA HIS A 56 5.66 1.98 -13.98
C HIS A 56 6.15 0.61 -13.48
N PRO A 57 6.60 -0.30 -14.36
CA PRO A 57 7.08 -1.62 -13.95
C PRO A 57 8.24 -1.57 -12.93
N ASP A 58 9.15 -0.61 -13.10
CA ASP A 58 10.27 -0.40 -12.17
C ASP A 58 9.77 0.02 -10.78
N ALA A 59 8.71 0.81 -10.74
CA ALA A 59 8.06 1.21 -9.50
C ALA A 59 7.50 -0.04 -8.79
N LEU A 60 6.75 -0.90 -9.50
CA LEU A 60 6.23 -2.14 -8.91
C LEU A 60 7.33 -3.06 -8.35
N ARG A 61 8.48 -3.15 -9.04
CA ARG A 61 9.63 -3.90 -8.54
C ARG A 61 10.20 -3.30 -7.25
N SER A 62 10.32 -1.97 -7.17
CA SER A 62 10.74 -1.28 -5.95
C SER A 62 9.74 -1.48 -4.80
N LEU A 63 8.44 -1.40 -5.09
CA LEU A 63 7.38 -1.63 -4.11
C LEU A 63 7.42 -3.06 -3.55
N ARG A 64 7.71 -4.05 -4.40
CA ARG A 64 7.91 -5.45 -3.99
C ARG A 64 9.03 -5.60 -2.96
N SER A 65 10.20 -5.02 -3.22
CA SER A 65 11.33 -5.08 -2.27
C SER A 65 10.98 -4.46 -0.92
N ARG A 66 10.23 -3.34 -0.95
CA ARG A 66 9.86 -2.56 0.23
C ARG A 66 8.74 -3.21 1.05
N THR A 67 7.85 -3.95 0.38
CA THR A 67 6.81 -4.75 1.05
C THR A 67 7.45 -5.75 2.01
N SER A 68 8.53 -6.42 1.58
CA SER A 68 9.26 -7.35 2.44
C SER A 68 9.91 -6.69 3.66
N GLU A 69 10.25 -5.40 3.58
CA GLU A 69 10.78 -4.64 4.73
C GLU A 69 9.67 -4.25 5.70
N ALA A 70 8.52 -3.81 5.19
CA ALA A 70 7.35 -3.51 6.00
C ALA A 70 6.83 -4.75 6.73
N ASP A 71 6.78 -5.90 6.04
CA ASP A 71 6.41 -7.19 6.63
C ASP A 71 7.35 -7.58 7.80
N LYS A 72 8.67 -7.45 7.60
CA LYS A 72 9.66 -7.66 8.68
C LYS A 72 9.51 -6.70 9.85
N ALA A 73 9.01 -5.49 9.61
CA ALA A 73 8.70 -4.51 10.64
C ALA A 73 7.35 -4.75 11.33
N GLY A 74 6.64 -5.83 10.98
CA GLY A 74 5.31 -6.15 11.52
C GLY A 74 4.21 -5.22 10.99
N ILE A 75 4.45 -4.54 9.87
CA ILE A 75 3.49 -3.65 9.24
C ILE A 75 2.74 -4.44 8.17
N ASN A 76 1.44 -4.61 8.38
CA ASN A 76 0.56 -5.16 7.38
C ASN A 76 0.20 -4.08 6.33
N LEU A 77 0.65 -4.31 5.09
CA LEU A 77 0.34 -3.48 3.93
C LEU A 77 -0.80 -4.08 3.11
N VAL A 78 -1.80 -3.27 2.80
CA VAL A 78 -2.99 -3.70 2.06
C VAL A 78 -3.29 -2.70 0.94
N LEU A 79 -3.41 -3.18 -0.29
CA LEU A 79 -3.83 -2.37 -1.44
C LEU A 79 -5.33 -2.48 -1.63
N TYR A 80 -5.99 -1.40 -2.02
CA TYR A 80 -7.40 -1.44 -2.40
C TYR A 80 -7.73 -0.50 -3.56
N GLN A 81 -8.89 -0.71 -4.18
CA GLN A 81 -9.34 0.04 -5.36
C GLN A 81 -8.33 0.01 -6.53
N VAL A 82 -7.62 -1.12 -6.68
CA VAL A 82 -6.76 -1.35 -7.84
C VAL A 82 -7.64 -1.50 -9.08
N GLN A 83 -7.47 -0.61 -10.05
CA GLN A 83 -8.21 -0.68 -11.31
C GLN A 83 -7.86 -1.96 -12.08
N PRO A 84 -8.81 -2.60 -12.80
CA PRO A 84 -8.57 -3.87 -13.49
C PRO A 84 -7.35 -3.87 -14.42
N GLN A 85 -7.13 -2.77 -15.14
CA GLN A 85 -5.98 -2.58 -16.04
C GLN A 85 -4.62 -2.65 -15.33
N HIS A 86 -4.58 -2.37 -14.03
CA HIS A 86 -3.37 -2.39 -13.20
C HIS A 86 -3.15 -3.74 -12.51
N VAL A 87 -4.20 -4.56 -12.40
CA VAL A 87 -4.14 -5.86 -11.72
C VAL A 87 -3.17 -6.81 -12.43
N GLU A 88 -3.21 -6.87 -13.76
CA GLU A 88 -2.29 -7.72 -14.53
C GLU A 88 -0.83 -7.31 -14.32
N GLN A 89 -0.55 -6.00 -14.32
CA GLN A 89 0.80 -5.48 -14.07
C GLN A 89 1.31 -5.87 -12.67
N ILE A 90 0.46 -5.76 -11.64
CA ILE A 90 0.80 -6.17 -10.28
C ILE A 90 1.10 -7.67 -10.21
N LYS A 91 0.26 -8.50 -10.83
CA LYS A 91 0.45 -9.96 -10.90
C LYS A 91 1.75 -10.35 -11.61
N LEU A 92 2.08 -9.69 -12.73
CA LEU A 92 3.31 -9.95 -13.47
C LEU A 92 4.58 -9.67 -12.64
N THR A 93 4.49 -8.78 -11.66
CA THR A 93 5.60 -8.53 -10.72
C THR A 93 5.67 -9.50 -9.54
N GLY A 94 4.62 -10.33 -9.35
CA GLY A 94 4.45 -11.21 -8.19
C GLY A 94 4.16 -10.46 -6.89
N LEU A 95 3.74 -9.20 -6.99
CA LEU A 95 3.46 -8.35 -5.84
C LEU A 95 2.18 -8.77 -5.10
N ASP A 96 1.24 -9.38 -5.83
CA ASP A 96 0.02 -9.98 -5.29
C ASP A 96 0.26 -11.17 -4.36
N ALA A 97 1.42 -11.82 -4.45
CA ALA A 97 1.83 -12.87 -3.51
C ALA A 97 2.36 -12.31 -2.18
N LEU A 98 2.75 -11.04 -2.15
CA LEU A 98 3.30 -10.38 -0.95
C LEU A 98 2.33 -9.40 -0.30
N LEU A 99 1.41 -8.83 -1.08
CA LEU A 99 0.46 -7.82 -0.62
C LEU A 99 -0.96 -8.35 -0.64
N HIS A 100 -1.71 -8.00 0.41
CA HIS A 100 -3.14 -8.20 0.40
C HIS A 100 -3.79 -7.16 -0.51
N ILE A 101 -4.48 -7.62 -1.56
CA ILE A 101 -5.26 -6.76 -2.45
C ILE A 101 -6.74 -6.95 -2.14
N LYS A 102 -7.43 -5.87 -1.82
CA LYS A 102 -8.85 -5.83 -1.48
C LYS A 102 -9.62 -4.98 -2.48
N LYS A 103 -10.93 -5.21 -2.55
CA LYS A 103 -11.77 -4.54 -3.55
C LYS A 103 -11.95 -3.06 -3.21
N ASP A 104 -12.27 -2.79 -1.96
CA ASP A 104 -12.59 -1.44 -1.47
C ASP A 104 -12.00 -1.18 -0.08
N PHE A 105 -12.22 0.05 0.40
CA PHE A 105 -11.76 0.50 1.70
C PHE A 105 -12.33 -0.35 2.85
N GLN A 106 -13.60 -0.77 2.74
CA GLN A 106 -14.27 -1.51 3.81
C GLN A 106 -13.63 -2.90 3.97
N ASP A 107 -13.41 -3.61 2.86
CA ASP A 107 -12.73 -4.91 2.85
C ASP A 107 -11.29 -4.80 3.39
N ALA A 108 -10.58 -3.73 3.01
CA ALA A 108 -9.21 -3.47 3.47
C ALA A 108 -9.16 -3.18 4.98
N TYR A 109 -10.08 -2.34 5.47
CA TYR A 109 -10.20 -2.00 6.87
C TYR A 109 -10.55 -3.22 7.73
N LEU A 110 -11.56 -4.00 7.32
CA LEU A 110 -11.97 -5.21 8.03
C LEU A 110 -10.86 -6.26 8.09
N HIS A 111 -10.05 -6.37 7.03
CA HIS A 111 -8.91 -7.26 7.03
C HIS A 111 -7.85 -6.87 8.07
N CYS A 112 -7.55 -5.57 8.21
CA CYS A 112 -6.66 -5.09 9.28
C CYS A 112 -7.23 -5.41 10.67
N LYS A 113 -8.51 -5.14 10.90
CA LYS A 113 -9.16 -5.42 12.19
C LYS A 113 -9.22 -6.91 12.52
N ALA A 114 -9.38 -7.78 11.52
CA ALA A 114 -9.32 -9.23 11.74
C ALA A 114 -7.92 -9.67 12.19
N ILE A 115 -6.85 -9.08 11.63
CA ILE A 115 -5.46 -9.39 12.04
C ILE A 115 -5.19 -8.91 13.46
N GLU A 116 -5.65 -7.70 13.83
CA GLU A 116 -5.54 -7.21 15.21
C GLU A 116 -6.22 -8.16 16.20
N ALA A 117 -7.45 -8.58 15.90
CA ALA A 117 -8.22 -9.48 16.75
C ALA A 117 -7.59 -10.87 16.89
N ALA A 118 -6.89 -11.35 15.86
CA ALA A 118 -6.16 -12.63 15.90
C ALA A 118 -4.80 -12.54 16.61
N SER A 119 -4.29 -11.33 16.86
CA SER A 119 -2.98 -11.09 17.46
C SER A 119 -3.04 -10.70 18.95
N GLY A 120 -4.24 -10.62 19.53
CA GLY A 120 -4.49 -10.32 20.95
C GLY A 120 -4.96 -11.55 21.70
#